data_AF-A0AAD5XV66-F1
#
_entry.id   AF-A0AAD5XV66-F1
#
_cell.length_a   1.000
_cell.length_b   1.000
_cell.length_c   1.000
_cell.angle_alpha   90.00
_cell.angle_beta   90.00
_cell.angle_gamma   90.00
#
_symmetry.space_group_name_H-M   'P 1'
#
loop_
_entity.id
_entity.type
_entity.pdbx_description
1 polymer ?
#
loop_
_entity_poly.entity_id
_entity_poly.type
_entity_poly.pdbx_seq_one_letter_code
_entity_poly.pdbx_strand_id
1 'polypeptide(L)'
;MSRANAWQALSTKVLPLFNGQGLRGHMEDMNELVSTWLGESYSSQAINDDLNEMLTTGLLTLSTKLAAVGDEGLANRIVEVWSFFFTTVVPYLQGVFLPVRTQWRLADADPPDVRMLTLCGFRDQILLPLSGRMVECFPRLSTDIENGRKVNDTASRLMQMLCIASGLPGPVERQKVVTSLLLDFKQTMMGSKKEAEATNRNSMALYGSRVHASS
;
A
#
# COMPACT_ATOMS: atom_id res chain seq x y z
N MET A 1 -3.12 32.63 -14.94
CA MET A 1 -2.50 31.95 -13.78
C MET A 1 -1.18 31.35 -14.22
N SER A 2 -0.09 31.49 -13.46
CA SER A 2 1.20 30.85 -13.81
C SER A 2 1.18 29.35 -13.48
N ARG A 3 2.07 28.56 -14.08
CA ARG A 3 2.20 27.12 -13.79
C ARG A 3 2.48 26.83 -12.30
N ALA A 4 3.38 27.61 -11.68
CA ALA A 4 3.69 27.47 -10.26
C ALA A 4 2.46 27.77 -9.39
N ASN A 5 1.69 28.81 -9.73
CA ASN A 5 0.46 29.13 -9.00
C ASN A 5 -0.60 28.04 -9.18
N ALA A 6 -0.69 27.45 -10.38
CA ALA A 6 -1.58 26.33 -10.67
C ALA A 6 -1.26 25.11 -9.79
N TRP A 7 0.02 24.75 -9.71
CA TRP A 7 0.50 23.66 -8.88
C TRP A 7 0.23 23.89 -7.39
N GLN A 8 0.55 25.08 -6.88
CA GLN A 8 0.30 25.43 -5.48
C GLN A 8 -1.19 25.39 -5.12
N ALA A 9 -2.05 25.89 -6.00
CA ALA A 9 -3.50 25.82 -5.84
C ALA A 9 -3.99 24.37 -5.85
N LEU A 10 -3.48 23.54 -6.77
CA LEU A 10 -3.79 22.12 -6.85
C LEU A 10 -3.38 21.38 -5.58
N SER A 11 -2.13 21.54 -5.11
CA SER A 11 -1.61 20.93 -3.89
C SER A 11 -2.46 21.26 -2.67
N THR A 12 -2.87 22.52 -2.52
CA THR A 12 -3.75 22.95 -1.42
C THR A 12 -5.11 22.23 -1.44
N LYS A 13 -5.59 21.86 -2.62
CA LYS A 13 -6.88 21.18 -2.81
C LYS A 13 -6.79 19.66 -2.71
N VAL A 14 -5.65 19.07 -3.05
CA VAL A 14 -5.42 17.62 -3.09
C VAL A 14 -4.90 17.08 -1.76
N LEU A 15 -3.95 17.76 -1.09
CA LEU A 15 -3.33 17.27 0.15
C LEU A 15 -4.33 16.90 1.28
N PRO A 16 -5.46 17.61 1.49
CA PRO A 16 -6.49 17.22 2.45
C PRO A 16 -7.05 15.80 2.26
N LEU A 17 -7.01 15.27 1.02
CA LEU A 17 -7.42 13.91 0.69
C LEU A 17 -6.68 12.88 1.53
N PHE A 18 -5.37 13.04 1.73
CA PHE A 18 -4.54 12.10 2.50
C PHE A 18 -4.92 12.07 3.99
N ASN A 19 -5.60 13.11 4.48
CA ASN A 19 -6.12 13.15 5.84
C ASN A 19 -7.56 12.61 5.94
N GLY A 20 -8.14 12.11 4.85
CA GLY A 20 -9.54 11.65 4.82
C GLY A 20 -10.55 12.79 4.72
N GLN A 21 -10.12 14.03 4.44
CA GLN A 21 -11.01 15.19 4.30
C GLN A 21 -11.61 15.32 2.89
N GLY A 22 -11.19 14.45 1.96
CA GLY A 22 -11.56 14.54 0.55
C GLY A 22 -10.85 15.67 -0.19
N LEU A 23 -11.23 15.82 -1.45
CA LEU A 23 -10.75 16.88 -2.34
C LEU A 23 -11.45 18.22 -2.03
N ARG A 24 -10.72 19.34 -2.12
CA ARG A 24 -11.33 20.69 -1.95
C ARG A 24 -11.76 21.31 -3.27
N GLY A 25 -13.01 21.08 -3.64
CA GLY A 25 -13.62 21.57 -4.88
C GLY A 25 -14.01 20.43 -5.81
N HIS A 26 -14.40 20.78 -7.03
CA HIS A 26 -14.81 19.80 -8.03
C HIS A 26 -13.62 19.17 -8.75
N MET A 27 -13.82 17.98 -9.31
CA MET A 27 -12.75 17.26 -10.01
C MET A 27 -12.36 17.99 -11.30
N GLU A 28 -13.33 18.60 -11.97
CA GLU A 28 -13.17 19.40 -13.18
C GLU A 28 -12.24 20.59 -12.94
N ASP A 29 -12.44 21.33 -11.83
CA ASP A 29 -11.55 22.44 -11.45
C ASP A 29 -10.10 21.97 -11.29
N MET A 30 -9.90 20.78 -10.71
CA MET A 30 -8.56 20.22 -10.52
C MET A 30 -7.94 19.80 -11.85
N ASN A 31 -8.73 19.23 -12.75
CA ASN A 31 -8.27 18.91 -14.10
C ASN A 31 -7.86 20.19 -14.85
N GLU A 32 -8.59 21.30 -14.72
CA GLU A 32 -8.20 22.59 -15.31
C GLU A 32 -6.87 23.12 -14.73
N LEU A 33 -6.68 22.99 -13.41
CA LEU A 33 -5.41 23.32 -12.76
C LEU A 33 -4.27 22.45 -13.28
N VAL A 34 -4.47 21.14 -13.43
CA VAL A 34 -3.48 20.21 -13.98
C VAL A 34 -3.18 20.54 -15.45
N SER A 35 -4.18 20.84 -16.28
CA SER A 35 -3.98 21.28 -17.66
C SER A 35 -3.14 22.56 -17.75
N THR A 36 -3.44 23.53 -16.88
CA THR A 36 -2.67 24.78 -16.81
C THR A 36 -1.24 24.53 -16.33
N TRP A 37 -1.07 23.64 -15.35
CA TRP A 37 0.24 23.24 -14.85
C TRP A 37 1.05 22.48 -15.91
N LEU A 38 0.47 21.51 -16.62
CA LEU A 38 1.14 20.75 -17.69
C LEU A 38 1.70 21.67 -18.79
N GLY A 39 0.91 22.62 -19.27
CA GLY A 39 1.31 23.51 -20.37
C GLY A 39 1.67 22.74 -21.64
N GLU A 40 2.58 23.28 -22.46
CA GLU A 40 2.89 22.74 -23.80
C GLU A 40 4.15 21.87 -23.90
N SER A 41 5.07 21.92 -22.92
CA SER A 41 6.41 21.30 -23.06
C SER A 41 7.00 20.81 -21.75
N TYR A 42 6.22 20.05 -20.98
CA TYR A 42 6.68 19.54 -19.69
C TYR A 42 7.19 18.12 -19.79
N SER A 43 8.43 17.89 -19.34
CA SER A 43 9.08 16.59 -19.47
C SER A 43 8.47 15.56 -18.53
N SER A 44 8.51 14.28 -18.93
CA SER A 44 8.07 13.17 -18.09
C SER A 44 8.76 13.16 -16.72
N GLN A 45 10.06 13.48 -16.68
CA GLN A 45 10.82 13.56 -15.43
C GLN A 45 10.31 14.68 -14.51
N ALA A 46 10.06 15.88 -15.02
CA ALA A 46 9.59 16.99 -14.19
C ALA A 46 8.19 16.71 -13.61
N ILE A 47 7.31 16.05 -14.37
CA ILE A 47 6.01 15.58 -13.87
C ILE A 47 6.20 14.57 -12.74
N ASN A 48 7.10 13.60 -12.92
CA ASN A 48 7.39 12.62 -11.89
C ASN A 48 7.90 13.28 -10.61
N ASP A 49 8.79 14.26 -10.73
CA ASP A 49 9.38 14.96 -9.59
C ASP A 49 8.31 15.73 -8.79
N ASP A 50 7.52 16.56 -9.46
CA ASP A 50 6.41 17.31 -8.84
C ASP A 50 5.40 16.35 -8.18
N LEU A 51 4.95 15.30 -8.90
CA LEU A 51 4.03 14.30 -8.35
C LEU A 51 4.62 13.59 -7.13
N ASN A 52 5.90 13.21 -7.18
CA ASN A 52 6.58 12.56 -6.06
C ASN A 52 6.70 13.50 -4.85
N GLU A 53 6.91 14.80 -5.05
CA GLU A 53 6.93 15.79 -3.96
C GLU A 53 5.55 15.90 -3.28
N MET A 54 4.47 16.00 -4.06
CA MET A 54 3.11 16.04 -3.53
C MET A 54 2.76 14.73 -2.80
N LEU A 55 3.09 13.58 -3.40
CA LEU A 55 2.92 12.26 -2.79
C LEU A 55 3.69 12.18 -1.47
N THR A 56 4.92 12.69 -1.42
CA THR A 56 5.74 12.69 -0.20
C THR A 56 5.09 13.48 0.92
N THR A 57 4.61 14.68 0.59
CA THR A 57 3.90 15.54 1.56
C THR A 57 2.62 14.87 2.06
N GLY A 58 1.83 14.27 1.15
CA GLY A 58 0.59 13.59 1.51
C GLY A 58 0.81 12.33 2.34
N LEU A 59 1.74 11.47 1.93
CA LEU A 59 2.05 10.19 2.58
C LEU A 59 2.67 10.39 3.97
N LEU A 60 3.37 11.50 4.22
CA LEU A 60 3.85 11.86 5.56
C LEU A 60 2.68 11.93 6.58
N THR A 61 1.51 12.40 6.15
CA THR A 61 0.31 12.43 7.01
C THR A 61 -0.19 11.03 7.37
N LEU A 62 -0.03 10.05 6.47
CA LEU A 62 -0.40 8.66 6.73
C LEU A 62 0.67 7.92 7.54
N SER A 63 1.95 8.16 7.26
CA SER A 63 3.06 7.51 7.96
C SER A 63 3.14 7.94 9.42
N THR A 64 2.89 9.21 9.74
CA THR A 64 2.83 9.72 11.12
C THR A 64 1.73 9.05 11.94
N LYS A 65 0.56 8.80 11.33
CA LYS A 65 -0.54 8.05 11.97
C LYS A 65 -0.18 6.59 12.24
N LEU A 66 0.72 5.99 11.46
CA LEU A 66 1.19 4.62 11.63
C LEU A 66 2.34 4.51 12.63
N ALA A 67 3.26 5.48 12.64
CA ALA A 67 4.39 5.51 13.55
C ALA A 67 3.96 5.57 15.02
N ALA A 68 2.83 6.21 15.32
CA ALA A 68 2.29 6.33 16.68
C ALA A 68 1.61 5.03 17.21
N VAL A 69 1.37 4.03 16.36
CA VAL A 69 0.70 2.79 16.76
C VAL A 69 1.73 1.78 17.26
N GLY A 70 1.51 1.18 18.43
CA GLY A 70 2.34 0.09 18.95
C GLY A 70 2.13 -1.21 18.17
N ASP A 71 3.05 -2.17 18.34
CA ASP A 71 3.12 -3.36 17.48
C ASP A 71 1.86 -4.26 17.59
N GLU A 72 1.20 -4.24 18.74
CA GLU A 72 -0.06 -4.99 18.97
C GLU A 72 -1.17 -4.68 17.96
N GLY A 73 -1.26 -3.43 17.51
CA GLY A 73 -2.31 -2.93 16.61
C GLY A 73 -1.80 -2.63 15.20
N LEU A 74 -0.51 -2.80 14.94
CA LEU A 74 0.13 -2.33 13.72
C LEU A 74 -0.44 -3.01 12.47
N ALA A 75 -0.64 -4.33 12.51
CA ALA A 75 -1.17 -5.09 11.38
C ALA A 75 -2.56 -4.58 10.93
N ASN A 76 -3.47 -4.37 11.89
CA ASN A 76 -4.80 -3.83 11.61
C ASN A 76 -4.71 -2.39 11.07
N ARG A 77 -3.89 -1.55 11.70
CA ARG A 77 -3.75 -0.15 11.28
C ARG A 77 -3.17 -0.01 9.88
N ILE A 78 -2.15 -0.79 9.55
CA ILE A 78 -1.57 -0.80 8.19
C ILE A 78 -2.63 -1.20 7.17
N VAL A 79 -3.45 -2.20 7.47
CA VAL A 79 -4.54 -2.62 6.58
C VAL A 79 -5.57 -1.51 6.40
N GLU A 80 -6.00 -0.83 7.47
CA GLU A 80 -6.92 0.31 7.36
C GLU A 80 -6.34 1.42 6.47
N VAL A 81 -5.08 1.79 6.69
CA VAL A 81 -4.39 2.83 5.90
C VAL A 81 -4.22 2.40 4.45
N TRP A 82 -3.84 1.14 4.21
CA TRP A 82 -3.73 0.57 2.87
C TRP A 82 -5.08 0.54 2.15
N SER A 83 -6.14 0.08 2.81
CA SER A 83 -7.48 0.02 2.23
C SER A 83 -7.98 1.41 1.86
N PHE A 84 -7.84 2.39 2.76
CA PHE A 84 -8.16 3.78 2.46
C PHE A 84 -7.34 4.30 1.27
N PHE A 85 -6.02 4.10 1.30
CA PHE A 85 -5.12 4.57 0.25
C PHE A 85 -5.47 3.96 -1.12
N PHE A 86 -5.61 2.65 -1.19
CA PHE A 86 -5.83 1.91 -2.43
C PHE A 86 -7.21 2.13 -3.04
N THR A 87 -8.24 2.29 -2.21
CA THR A 87 -9.64 2.42 -2.69
C THR A 87 -10.10 3.87 -2.83
N THR A 88 -9.45 4.81 -2.14
CA THR A 88 -9.85 6.22 -2.14
C THR A 88 -8.76 7.10 -2.75
N VAL A 89 -7.57 7.13 -2.16
CA VAL A 89 -6.51 8.06 -2.58
C VAL A 89 -6.06 7.79 -4.01
N VAL A 90 -5.74 6.53 -4.33
CA VAL A 90 -5.27 6.13 -5.67
C VAL A 90 -6.28 6.50 -6.76
N PRO A 91 -7.58 6.11 -6.69
CA PRO A 91 -8.56 6.52 -7.71
C PRO A 91 -8.74 8.03 -7.83
N TYR A 92 -8.77 8.77 -6.71
CA TYR A 92 -8.90 10.23 -6.77
C TYR A 92 -7.70 10.88 -7.44
N LEU A 93 -6.46 10.46 -7.14
CA LEU A 93 -5.28 10.98 -7.83
C LEU A 93 -5.29 10.64 -9.32
N GLN A 94 -5.71 9.42 -9.70
CA GLN A 94 -5.89 9.07 -11.12
C GLN A 94 -6.91 9.99 -11.81
N GLY A 95 -7.98 10.39 -11.11
CA GLY A 95 -8.98 11.34 -11.62
C GLY A 95 -8.44 12.77 -11.72
N VAL A 96 -7.80 13.28 -10.66
CA VAL A 96 -7.19 14.62 -10.61
C VAL A 96 -6.17 14.80 -11.72
N PHE A 97 -5.31 13.81 -11.94
CA PHE A 97 -4.25 13.85 -12.93
C PHE A 97 -4.63 13.21 -14.27
N LEU A 98 -5.93 13.02 -14.54
CA LEU A 98 -6.41 12.55 -15.84
C LEU A 98 -5.79 13.34 -17.03
N PRO A 99 -5.64 14.68 -16.97
CA PRO A 99 -5.03 15.44 -18.06
C PRO A 99 -3.58 15.02 -18.39
N VAL A 100 -2.81 14.48 -17.44
CA VAL A 100 -1.45 13.97 -17.69
C VAL A 100 -1.47 12.88 -18.76
N ARG A 101 -2.52 12.04 -18.75
CA ARG A 101 -2.71 10.97 -19.72
C ARG A 101 -3.39 11.46 -21.00
N THR A 102 -4.41 12.30 -20.89
CA THR A 102 -5.28 12.66 -22.04
C THR A 102 -4.75 13.84 -22.86
N GLN A 103 -3.89 14.68 -22.29
CA GLN A 103 -3.30 15.85 -22.94
C GLN A 103 -1.80 15.67 -23.14
N TRP A 104 -1.31 14.43 -23.06
CA TRP A 104 0.07 14.10 -23.34
C TRP A 104 0.42 14.42 -24.79
N ARG A 105 1.50 15.17 -25.01
CA ARG A 105 1.90 15.67 -26.34
C ARG A 105 3.34 15.34 -26.72
N LEU A 106 4.11 14.67 -25.85
CA LEU A 106 5.48 14.29 -26.16
C LEU A 106 5.48 12.99 -26.98
N ALA A 107 5.91 13.08 -28.24
CA ALA A 107 5.84 11.98 -29.21
C ALA A 107 6.77 10.80 -28.86
N ASP A 108 7.90 11.07 -28.21
CA ASP A 108 8.97 10.07 -27.97
C ASP A 108 8.97 9.50 -26.53
N ALA A 109 7.95 9.78 -25.72
CA ALA A 109 7.87 9.30 -24.36
C ALA A 109 6.44 8.94 -24.00
N ASP A 110 6.25 7.93 -23.16
CA ASP A 110 4.95 7.64 -22.57
C ASP A 110 4.62 8.64 -21.45
N PRO A 111 3.32 8.97 -21.27
CA PRO A 111 2.91 9.76 -20.11
C PRO A 111 3.22 9.01 -18.81
N PRO A 112 3.60 9.73 -17.75
CA PRO A 112 3.73 9.16 -16.42
C PRO A 112 2.48 8.40 -15.95
N ASP A 113 2.67 7.15 -15.50
CA ASP A 113 1.60 6.39 -14.87
C ASP A 113 1.39 6.85 -13.42
N VAL A 114 0.42 7.74 -13.23
CA VAL A 114 0.04 8.29 -11.92
C VAL A 114 -0.32 7.18 -10.92
N ARG A 115 -0.96 6.10 -11.37
CA ARG A 115 -1.31 4.98 -10.48
C ARG A 115 -0.04 4.30 -10.00
N MET A 116 0.88 4.04 -10.91
CA MET A 116 2.16 3.41 -10.60
C MET A 116 2.97 4.27 -9.63
N LEU A 117 3.13 5.56 -9.92
CA LEU A 117 3.83 6.50 -9.04
C LEU A 117 3.22 6.54 -7.64
N THR A 118 1.89 6.60 -7.55
CA THR A 118 1.18 6.64 -6.28
C THR A 118 1.43 5.37 -5.46
N LEU A 119 1.33 4.18 -6.09
CA LEU A 119 1.59 2.90 -5.42
C LEU A 119 3.07 2.76 -5.01
N CYS A 120 4.00 3.20 -5.87
CA CYS A 120 5.43 3.26 -5.54
C CYS A 120 5.70 4.19 -4.35
N GLY A 121 5.00 5.33 -4.27
CA GLY A 121 5.07 6.24 -3.13
C GLY A 121 4.70 5.54 -1.82
N PHE A 122 3.58 4.80 -1.80
CA PHE A 122 3.18 4.03 -0.61
C PHE A 122 4.23 3.00 -0.22
N ARG A 123 4.75 2.24 -1.19
CA ARG A 123 5.82 1.26 -0.96
C ARG A 123 7.02 1.94 -0.30
N ASP A 124 7.49 3.02 -0.90
CA ASP A 124 8.77 3.63 -0.55
C ASP A 124 8.71 4.42 0.76
N GLN A 125 7.57 5.04 1.07
CA GLN A 125 7.45 5.95 2.21
C GLN A 125 6.72 5.36 3.43
N ILE A 126 5.96 4.28 3.22
CA ILE A 126 5.20 3.64 4.30
C ILE A 126 5.68 2.21 4.49
N LEU A 127 5.64 1.38 3.44
CA LEU A 127 5.92 -0.05 3.59
C LEU A 127 7.38 -0.33 3.95
N LEU A 128 8.33 0.24 3.20
CA LEU A 128 9.75 -0.02 3.43
C LEU A 128 10.21 0.43 4.82
N PRO A 129 9.90 1.65 5.30
CA PRO A 129 10.28 2.06 6.66
C PRO A 129 9.66 1.23 7.77
N LEU A 130 8.48 0.62 7.54
CA LEU A 130 7.78 -0.21 8.53
C LEU A 130 8.13 -1.71 8.44
N SER A 131 8.91 -2.13 7.45
CA SER A 131 9.17 -3.55 7.15
C SER A 131 9.64 -4.36 8.36
N GLY A 132 10.61 -3.87 9.14
CA GLY A 132 11.10 -4.56 10.34
C GLY A 132 9.99 -4.81 11.38
N ARG A 133 9.22 -3.77 11.70
CA ARG A 133 8.11 -3.86 12.66
C ARG A 133 6.99 -4.78 12.18
N MET A 134 6.75 -4.81 10.86
CA MET A 134 5.76 -5.71 10.28
C MET A 134 6.12 -7.18 10.48
N VAL A 135 7.39 -7.54 10.27
CA VAL A 135 7.86 -8.92 10.48
C VAL A 135 7.60 -9.39 11.91
N GLU A 136 7.82 -8.52 12.90
CA GLU A 136 7.56 -8.81 14.31
C GLU A 136 6.08 -9.06 14.63
N CYS A 137 5.17 -8.48 13.83
CA CYS A 137 3.72 -8.64 14.03
C CYS A 137 3.15 -9.93 13.42
N PHE A 138 3.84 -10.57 12.48
CA PHE A 138 3.29 -11.71 11.73
C PHE A 138 2.99 -12.95 12.59
N PRO A 139 3.88 -13.38 13.52
CA PRO A 139 3.61 -14.56 14.35
C PRO A 139 2.35 -14.39 15.19
N ARG A 140 2.19 -13.21 15.82
CA ARG A 140 1.01 -12.87 16.60
C ARG A 140 -0.26 -12.91 15.76
N LEU A 141 -0.24 -12.33 14.56
CA LEU A 141 -1.39 -12.37 13.66
C LEU A 141 -1.77 -13.81 13.28
N SER A 142 -0.77 -14.67 13.05
CA SER A 142 -0.96 -16.11 12.79
C SER A 142 -1.68 -16.79 13.97
N THR A 143 -1.18 -16.59 15.19
CA THR A 143 -1.79 -17.14 16.42
C THR A 143 -3.20 -16.61 16.66
N ASP A 144 -3.48 -15.33 16.37
CA ASP A 144 -4.82 -14.75 16.49
C ASP A 144 -5.83 -15.42 15.53
N ILE A 145 -5.39 -15.79 14.32
CA ILE A 145 -6.20 -16.54 13.34
C ILE A 145 -6.51 -17.95 13.83
N GLU A 146 -5.49 -18.66 14.33
CA GLU A 146 -5.65 -20.01 14.88
C GLU A 146 -6.64 -20.04 16.05
N ASN A 147 -6.63 -19.00 16.87
CA ASN A 147 -7.56 -18.81 17.99
C ASN A 147 -8.97 -18.38 17.54
N GLY A 148 -9.26 -18.34 16.24
CA GLY A 148 -10.59 -18.03 15.70
C GLY A 148 -11.01 -16.57 15.83
N ARG A 149 -10.06 -15.64 16.10
CA ARG A 149 -10.38 -14.21 16.06
C ARG A 149 -10.70 -13.80 14.62
N LYS A 150 -11.59 -12.82 14.44
CA LYS A 150 -11.99 -12.29 13.11
C LYS A 150 -10.90 -11.42 12.47
N VAL A 151 -9.68 -11.93 12.34
CA VAL A 151 -8.51 -11.27 11.75
C VAL A 151 -8.20 -11.76 10.31
N ASN A 152 -9.06 -12.62 9.75
CA ASN A 152 -8.89 -13.17 8.39
C ASN A 152 -8.92 -12.10 7.30
N ASP A 153 -9.68 -11.01 7.48
CA ASP A 153 -9.67 -9.88 6.53
C ASP A 153 -8.33 -9.14 6.59
N THR A 154 -7.79 -8.89 7.78
CA THR A 154 -6.46 -8.27 7.96
C THR A 154 -5.37 -9.04 7.22
N ALA A 155 -5.28 -10.36 7.42
CA ALA A 155 -4.27 -11.18 6.76
C ALA A 155 -4.43 -11.19 5.23
N SER A 156 -5.66 -11.26 4.74
CA SER A 156 -5.95 -11.27 3.30
C SER A 156 -5.60 -9.92 2.65
N ARG A 157 -5.86 -8.81 3.35
CA ARG A 157 -5.49 -7.46 2.90
C ARG A 157 -3.98 -7.21 2.95
N LEU A 158 -3.29 -7.72 3.98
CA LEU A 158 -1.81 -7.69 4.01
C LEU A 158 -1.21 -8.48 2.86
N MET A 159 -1.71 -9.70 2.60
CA MET A 159 -1.27 -10.49 1.43
C MET A 159 -1.46 -9.71 0.14
N GLN A 160 -2.65 -9.14 -0.07
CA GLN A 160 -2.96 -8.33 -1.24
C GLN A 160 -1.97 -7.15 -1.39
N MET A 161 -1.76 -6.40 -0.31
CA MET A 161 -0.85 -5.25 -0.29
C MET A 161 0.58 -5.66 -0.67
N LEU A 162 1.12 -6.71 -0.03
CA LEU A 162 2.48 -7.17 -0.24
C LEU A 162 2.69 -7.72 -1.67
N CYS A 163 1.72 -8.46 -2.21
CA CYS A 163 1.75 -8.92 -3.59
C CYS A 163 1.78 -7.76 -4.59
N ILE A 164 0.93 -6.74 -4.38
CA ILE A 164 0.92 -5.56 -5.24
C ILE A 164 2.25 -4.83 -5.13
N ALA A 165 2.73 -4.56 -3.92
CA ALA A 165 3.97 -3.83 -3.69
C ALA A 165 5.21 -4.53 -4.26
N SER A 166 5.26 -5.86 -4.21
CA SER A 166 6.35 -6.68 -4.77
C SER A 166 6.38 -6.60 -6.30
N GLY A 167 5.23 -6.44 -6.96
CA GLY A 167 5.15 -6.28 -8.42
C GLY A 167 5.48 -4.87 -8.94
N LEU A 168 5.71 -3.89 -8.06
CA LEU A 168 5.98 -2.51 -8.47
C LEU A 168 7.41 -2.31 -8.99
N PRO A 169 7.61 -1.47 -10.03
CA PRO A 169 8.94 -1.13 -10.51
C PRO A 169 9.70 -0.30 -9.47
N GLY A 170 11.03 -0.41 -9.47
CA GLY A 170 11.88 0.37 -8.57
C GLY A 170 13.30 -0.18 -8.51
N PRO A 171 14.18 0.47 -7.75
CA PRO A 171 15.53 -0.02 -7.52
C PRO A 171 15.50 -1.44 -6.96
N VAL A 172 16.43 -2.29 -7.44
CA VAL A 172 16.53 -3.71 -7.08
C VAL A 172 16.55 -3.91 -5.56
N GLU A 173 17.24 -3.04 -4.81
CA GLU A 173 17.31 -3.13 -3.35
C GLU A 173 15.95 -2.94 -2.67
N ARG A 174 15.11 -2.01 -3.16
CA ARG A 174 13.75 -1.81 -2.64
C ARG A 174 12.88 -3.03 -2.93
N GLN A 175 12.99 -3.58 -4.15
CA GLN A 175 12.23 -4.76 -4.56
C GLN A 175 12.60 -6.00 -3.75
N LYS A 176 13.89 -6.20 -3.45
CA LYS A 176 14.37 -7.29 -2.59
C LYS A 176 13.71 -7.23 -1.21
N VAL A 177 13.70 -6.06 -0.56
CA VAL A 177 13.10 -5.91 0.78
C VAL A 177 11.61 -6.27 0.78
N VAL A 178 10.84 -5.76 -0.17
CA VAL A 178 9.40 -6.07 -0.25
C VAL A 178 9.15 -7.55 -0.58
N THR A 179 9.99 -8.13 -1.44
CA THR A 179 9.90 -9.55 -1.79
C THR A 179 10.19 -10.43 -0.57
N SER A 180 11.23 -10.11 0.20
CA SER A 180 11.52 -10.81 1.47
C SER A 180 10.36 -10.68 2.45
N LEU A 181 9.82 -9.47 2.63
CA LEU A 181 8.67 -9.24 3.52
C LEU A 181 7.43 -10.06 3.12
N LEU A 182 7.15 -10.17 1.81
CA LEU A 182 6.09 -11.01 1.28
C LEU A 182 6.34 -12.51 1.56
N LEU A 183 7.59 -12.96 1.38
CA LEU A 183 7.96 -14.35 1.63
C LEU A 183 7.87 -14.70 3.12
N ASP A 184 8.35 -13.83 4.00
CA ASP A 184 8.26 -14.01 5.45
C ASP A 184 6.80 -14.08 5.88
N PHE A 185 5.96 -13.14 5.42
CA PHE A 185 4.53 -13.17 5.69
C PHE A 185 3.89 -14.48 5.22
N LYS A 186 4.16 -14.89 3.98
CA LYS A 186 3.63 -16.13 3.40
C LYS A 186 4.08 -17.35 4.21
N GLN A 187 5.33 -17.41 4.62
CA GLN A 187 5.87 -18.51 5.44
C GLN A 187 5.22 -18.55 6.81
N THR A 188 5.08 -17.42 7.51
CA THR A 188 4.43 -17.35 8.82
C THR A 188 2.96 -17.78 8.78
N MET A 189 2.26 -17.48 7.69
CA MET A 189 0.84 -17.83 7.51
C MET A 189 0.60 -19.26 7.01
N MET A 190 1.58 -19.87 6.32
CA MET A 190 1.50 -21.26 5.83
C MET A 190 2.16 -22.27 6.79
N GLY A 191 3.16 -21.84 7.55
CA GLY A 191 3.87 -22.67 8.54
C GLY A 191 2.97 -23.10 9.68
N SER A 192 2.16 -22.17 10.19
CA SER A 192 1.08 -22.42 11.16
C SER A 192 0.11 -23.51 10.73
N LYS A 193 -0.31 -23.50 9.45
CA LYS A 193 -1.18 -24.56 8.91
C LYS A 193 -0.53 -25.94 8.92
N LYS A 194 0.77 -26.04 8.59
CA LYS A 194 1.47 -27.33 8.57
C LYS A 194 1.69 -27.91 9.97
N GLU A 195 1.98 -27.07 10.96
CA GLU A 195 2.13 -27.51 12.36
C GLU A 195 0.79 -27.92 12.99
N ALA A 196 -0.28 -27.18 12.73
CA ALA A 196 -1.63 -27.54 13.16
C ALA A 196 -2.10 -28.88 12.53
N GLU A 197 -1.85 -29.09 11.24
CA GLU A 197 -2.17 -30.35 10.53
C GLU A 197 -1.29 -31.53 10.97
N ALA A 198 -0.02 -31.30 11.33
CA ALA A 198 0.87 -32.33 11.86
C ALA A 198 0.47 -32.74 13.29
N THR A 199 0.11 -31.77 14.14
CA THR A 199 -0.35 -32.00 15.50
C THR A 199 -1.69 -32.76 15.54
N ASN A 200 -2.61 -32.42 14.63
CA ASN A 200 -3.89 -33.11 14.49
C ASN A 200 -3.73 -34.56 13.99
N ARG A 201 -2.82 -34.80 13.03
CA ARG A 201 -2.49 -36.16 12.57
C ARG A 201 -1.85 -37.03 13.66
N ASN A 202 -0.92 -36.46 14.44
CA ASN A 202 -0.27 -37.19 15.53
C ASN A 202 -1.24 -37.50 16.68
N SER A 203 -2.18 -36.60 17.00
CA SER A 203 -3.20 -36.83 18.03
C SER A 203 -4.24 -37.88 17.59
N MET A 204 -4.66 -37.89 16.33
CA MET A 204 -5.48 -38.98 15.77
C MET A 204 -4.77 -40.34 15.79
N ALA A 205 -3.47 -40.37 15.45
CA ALA A 205 -2.67 -41.60 15.50
C ALA A 205 -2.55 -42.16 16.94
N LEU A 206 -2.31 -41.30 17.93
CA LEU A 206 -2.25 -41.68 19.34
C LEU A 206 -3.60 -42.17 19.88
N TYR A 207 -4.71 -41.61 19.41
CA TYR A 207 -6.05 -42.08 19.78
C TYR A 207 -6.36 -43.45 19.14
N GLY A 208 -6.03 -43.65 17.87
CA GLY A 208 -6.21 -44.93 17.17
C GLY A 208 -5.39 -46.08 17.76
N SER A 209 -4.17 -45.81 18.25
CA SER A 209 -3.33 -46.83 18.90
C SER A 209 -3.85 -47.26 20.28
N ARG A 210 -4.59 -46.42 21.00
CA ARG A 210 -5.17 -46.79 22.31
C ARG A 210 -6.40 -47.69 22.19
N VAL A 211 -7.17 -47.59 21.12
CA VAL A 211 -8.39 -48.40 20.90
C VAL A 211 -8.07 -49.86 20.55
N HIS A 212 -6.86 -50.13 20.03
CA HIS A 212 -6.40 -51.49 19.71
C HIS A 212 -5.60 -52.19 20.83
N ALA A 213 -5.31 -51.49 21.93
CA ALA A 213 -4.55 -52.05 23.06
C ALA A 213 -5.43 -52.50 24.24
N SER A 214 -6.76 -52.41 24.12
CA SER A 214 -7.73 -52.71 25.18
C SER A 214 -8.71 -53.84 24.83
N SER A 215 -8.25 -54.86 24.10
CA SER A 215 -9.00 -56.10 23.82
C SER A 215 -8.25 -57.32 24.31
#